data_AF-A0A831L2P1-F1
#
_entry.id   AF-A0A831L2P1-F1
#
_cell.length_a   1.000
_cell.length_b   1.000
_cell.length_c   1.000
_cell.angle_alpha   90.00
_cell.angle_beta   90.00
_cell.angle_gamma   90.00
#
_symmetry.space_group_name_H-M   'P 1'
#
loop_
_entity.id
_entity.type
_entity.pdbx_description
1 polymer ?
#
loop_
_entity_poly.entity_id
_entity_poly.type
_entity_poly.pdbx_seq_one_letter_code
_entity_poly.pdbx_strand_id
1 'polypeptide(L)'
;YNIRVPEPEVFVLLKLLILPRRKDNAKRMKDAYTARTLGEFLLKRIDRRVFMQTLFNELPKGWQKKIRSVSKNHFPALLDIVKFRPY
;
A
#
# COMPACT_ATOMS: atom_id res chain seq x y z
N TYR A 1 -21.25 -8.18 17.85
CA TYR A 1 -21.30 -7.28 16.67
C TYR A 1 -20.25 -7.73 15.66
N ASN A 2 -20.65 -8.07 14.43
CA ASN A 2 -19.71 -8.36 13.34
C ASN A 2 -19.49 -7.10 12.50
N ILE A 3 -18.29 -6.53 12.56
CA ILE A 3 -17.91 -5.35 11.77
C ILE A 3 -17.17 -5.85 10.52
N ARG A 4 -17.65 -5.46 9.34
CA ARG A 4 -16.97 -5.74 8.07
C ARG A 4 -15.98 -4.63 7.79
N VAL A 5 -14.71 -4.99 7.64
CA VAL A 5 -13.63 -4.07 7.28
C VAL A 5 -12.86 -4.62 6.08
N PRO A 6 -12.27 -3.77 5.24
CA PRO A 6 -11.41 -4.24 4.16
C PRO A 6 -10.17 -4.95 4.71
N GLU A 7 -9.63 -5.89 3.94
CA GLU A 7 -8.33 -6.48 4.22
C GLU A 7 -7.26 -5.38 4.32
N PRO A 8 -6.32 -5.49 5.28
CA PRO A 8 -5.39 -4.42 5.59
C PRO A 8 -4.43 -4.12 4.43
N GLU A 9 -4.06 -5.12 3.62
CA GLU A 9 -3.23 -4.97 2.41
C GLU A 9 -3.94 -4.11 1.37
N VAL A 10 -5.21 -4.40 1.10
CA VAL A 10 -6.05 -3.64 0.17
C VAL A 10 -6.17 -2.20 0.65
N PHE A 11 -6.34 -2.01 1.97
CA PHE A 11 -6.43 -0.69 2.55
C PHE A 11 -5.12 0.10 2.38
N VAL A 12 -3.96 -0.50 2.63
CA VAL A 12 -2.64 0.15 2.42
C VAL A 12 -2.46 0.56 0.95
N LEU A 13 -2.71 -0.36 0.01
CA LEU A 13 -2.57 -0.07 -1.43
C LEU A 13 -3.52 1.05 -1.88
N LEU A 14 -4.75 1.04 -1.38
CA LEU A 14 -5.73 2.10 -1.64
C LEU A 14 -5.24 3.46 -1.10
N LYS A 15 -4.70 3.49 0.12
CA LYS A 15 -4.17 4.72 0.73
C LYS A 15 -3.05 5.33 -0.09
N LEU A 16 -2.12 4.51 -0.57
CA LEU A 16 -1.04 4.96 -1.45
C LEU A 16 -1.56 5.48 -2.80
N LEU A 17 -2.63 4.89 -3.33
CA LEU A 17 -3.23 5.32 -4.59
C LEU A 17 -3.95 6.69 -4.47
N ILE A 18 -4.64 6.93 -3.36
CA ILE A 18 -5.45 8.15 -3.15
C ILE A 18 -4.68 9.32 -2.55
N LEU A 19 -3.61 9.06 -1.79
CA LEU A 19 -2.77 10.09 -1.16
C LEU A 19 -2.41 11.25 -2.09
N PRO A 20 -1.91 11.04 -3.32
CA PRO A 20 -1.57 12.15 -4.23
C PRO A 20 -2.79 12.91 -4.78
N ARG A 21 -4.01 12.40 -4.57
CA ARG A 21 -5.27 13.03 -4.98
C ARG A 21 -5.91 13.86 -3.86
N ARG A 22 -5.42 13.76 -2.62
CA ARG A 22 -5.94 14.54 -1.48
C ARG A 22 -5.50 15.99 -1.61
N LYS A 23 -6.45 16.93 -1.60
CA LYS A 23 -6.18 18.38 -1.52
C LYS A 23 -5.88 18.83 -0.08
N ASP A 24 -6.58 18.24 0.87
CA ASP A 24 -6.43 18.49 2.31
C ASP A 24 -5.14 17.86 2.85
N ASN A 25 -4.27 18.70 3.43
CA ASN A 25 -2.97 18.29 3.95
C ASN A 25 -3.08 17.36 5.17
N ALA A 26 -4.02 17.61 6.09
CA ALA A 26 -4.20 16.76 7.26
C ALA A 26 -4.65 15.35 6.88
N LYS A 27 -5.58 15.24 5.92
CA LYS A 27 -6.00 13.94 5.36
C LYS A 27 -4.85 13.25 4.63
N ARG A 28 -4.04 14.01 3.88
CA ARG A 28 -2.85 13.46 3.20
C ARG A 28 -1.82 12.90 4.18
N MET A 29 -1.52 13.64 5.24
CA MET A 29 -0.60 13.19 6.30
C MET A 29 -1.14 11.95 7.01
N LYS A 30 -2.43 11.92 7.32
CA LYS A 30 -3.09 10.75 7.92
C LYS A 30 -2.99 9.52 6.99
N ASP A 31 -3.32 9.68 5.71
CA ASP A 31 -3.24 8.58 4.74
C ASP A 31 -1.79 8.07 4.59
N ALA A 32 -0.79 8.97 4.61
CA ALA A 32 0.64 8.61 4.56
C ALA A 32 1.08 7.84 5.82
N TYR A 33 0.74 8.35 7.00
CA TYR A 33 1.06 7.72 8.28
C TYR A 33 0.45 6.33 8.36
N THR A 34 -0.84 6.18 8.01
CA THR A 34 -1.54 4.89 8.00
C THR A 34 -0.90 3.91 7.02
N ALA A 35 -0.62 4.32 5.78
CA ALA A 35 0.01 3.45 4.80
C ALA A 35 1.38 2.96 5.28
N ARG A 36 2.16 3.84 5.91
CA ARG A 36 3.46 3.49 6.48
C ARG A 36 3.34 2.53 7.65
N THR A 37 2.61 2.90 8.71
CA THR A 37 2.53 2.09 9.94
C THR A 37 1.90 0.73 9.71
N LEU A 38 0.75 0.68 9.02
CA LEU A 38 0.08 -0.59 8.72
C LEU A 38 0.90 -1.39 7.71
N GLY A 39 1.48 -0.73 6.70
CA GLY A 39 2.37 -1.38 5.73
C GLY A 39 3.55 -2.05 6.42
N GLU A 40 4.31 -1.32 7.24
CA GLU A 40 5.45 -1.84 8.01
C GLU A 40 5.06 -3.04 8.89
N PHE A 41 3.89 -3.00 9.53
CA PHE A 41 3.37 -4.13 10.29
C PHE A 41 3.12 -5.35 9.40
N LEU A 42 2.44 -5.18 8.26
CA LEU A 42 2.19 -6.27 7.32
C LEU A 42 3.48 -6.84 6.73
N LEU A 43 4.51 -6.01 6.52
CA LEU A 43 5.78 -6.49 5.97
C LEU A 43 6.48 -7.48 6.88
N LYS A 44 6.32 -7.36 8.20
CA LYS A 44 6.92 -8.29 9.17
C LYS A 44 6.27 -9.68 9.13
N ARG A 45 5.17 -9.86 8.40
CA ARG A 45 4.42 -11.10 8.28
C ARG A 45 4.52 -11.64 6.85
N ILE A 46 5.15 -12.81 6.69
CA ILE A 46 5.49 -13.37 5.37
C ILE A 46 4.23 -13.64 4.53
N ASP A 47 3.19 -14.22 5.13
CA ASP A 47 1.89 -14.51 4.51
C ASP A 47 1.24 -13.23 3.98
N ARG A 48 1.20 -12.19 4.82
CA ARG A 48 0.61 -10.89 4.50
C ARG A 48 1.40 -10.15 3.44
N ARG A 49 2.73 -10.21 3.50
CA ARG A 49 3.61 -9.65 2.48
C ARG A 49 3.37 -10.28 1.11
N VAL A 50 3.30 -11.61 1.03
CA VAL A 50 3.03 -12.34 -0.20
C VAL A 50 1.64 -11.99 -0.73
N PHE A 51 0.63 -11.96 0.14
CA PHE A 51 -0.73 -11.58 -0.27
C PHE A 51 -0.82 -10.15 -0.81
N MET A 52 -0.18 -9.18 -0.13
CA MET A 52 -0.13 -7.80 -0.61
C MET A 52 0.56 -7.68 -1.96
N GLN A 53 1.59 -8.50 -2.21
CA GLN A 53 2.27 -8.55 -3.48
C GLN A 53 1.38 -9.10 -4.60
N THR A 54 0.64 -10.17 -4.34
CA THR A 54 -0.36 -10.71 -5.26
C THR A 54 -1.39 -9.65 -5.62
N LEU A 55 -2.00 -9.02 -4.62
CA LEU A 55 -2.96 -7.93 -4.81
C LEU A 55 -2.37 -6.78 -5.64
N PHE A 56 -1.14 -6.36 -5.35
CA PHE A 56 -0.46 -5.32 -6.11
C PHE A 56 -0.25 -5.71 -7.59
N ASN A 57 0.13 -6.97 -7.85
CA ASN A 57 0.41 -7.46 -9.19
C ASN A 57 -0.84 -7.54 -10.07
N GLU A 58 -2.01 -7.78 -9.46
CA GLU A 58 -3.32 -7.79 -10.12
C GLU A 58 -3.84 -6.38 -10.47
N LEU A 59 -3.33 -5.32 -9.83
CA LEU A 59 -3.77 -3.96 -10.13
C LEU A 59 -3.40 -3.54 -11.57
N PRO A 60 -4.18 -2.64 -12.20
CA PRO A 60 -3.81 -2.05 -13.49
C PRO A 60 -2.42 -1.40 -13.47
N LYS A 61 -1.67 -1.50 -14.57
CA LYS A 61 -0.28 -0.98 -14.65
C LYS A 61 -0.17 0.51 -14.30
N GLY A 62 -1.16 1.32 -14.66
CA GLY A 62 -1.22 2.73 -14.27
C GLY A 62 -1.27 2.93 -12.75
N TRP A 63 -2.01 2.07 -12.04
CA TRP A 63 -2.11 2.12 -10.57
C TRP A 63 -0.85 1.59 -9.91
N GLN A 64 -0.26 0.50 -10.43
CA GLN A 64 1.04 -0.01 -9.99
C GLN A 64 2.11 1.10 -10.07
N LYS A 65 2.17 1.82 -11.19
CA LYS A 65 3.11 2.95 -11.39
C LYS A 65 2.87 4.07 -10.38
N LYS A 66 1.61 4.43 -10.12
CA LYS A 66 1.25 5.47 -9.15
C LYS A 66 1.66 5.08 -7.73
N ILE A 67 1.32 3.87 -7.29
CA ILE A 67 1.67 3.35 -5.97
C ILE A 67 3.19 3.31 -5.80
N ARG A 68 3.94 2.81 -6.80
CA ARG A 68 5.42 2.84 -6.77
C ARG A 68 5.96 4.26 -6.61
N SER A 69 5.41 5.23 -7.35
CA SER A 69 5.84 6.63 -7.28
C SER A 69 5.59 7.23 -5.89
N VAL A 70 4.44 6.95 -5.28
CA VAL A 70 4.10 7.46 -3.94
C VAL A 70 4.93 6.78 -2.86
N SER A 71 5.14 5.47 -2.99
CA SER A 71 5.90 4.66 -2.03
C SER A 71 7.36 5.12 -1.93
N LYS A 72 8.00 5.54 -3.04
CA LYS A 72 9.36 6.13 -3.01
C LYS A 72 9.52 7.27 -2.00
N ASN A 73 8.49 8.08 -1.82
CA ASN A 73 8.58 9.28 -0.99
C ASN A 73 8.05 9.06 0.43
N HIS A 74 7.09 8.15 0.60
CA HIS A 74 6.36 8.00 1.87
C HIS A 74 6.57 6.65 2.55
N PHE A 75 6.91 5.61 1.80
CA PHE A 75 7.09 4.26 2.33
C PHE A 75 8.04 3.42 1.45
N PRO A 76 9.37 3.70 1.46
CA PRO A 76 10.33 3.05 0.56
C PRO A 76 10.42 1.53 0.72
N ALA A 77 10.22 1.02 1.94
CA ALA A 77 10.28 -0.42 2.23
C ALA A 77 9.24 -1.24 1.45
N LEU A 78 8.14 -0.62 0.99
CA LEU A 78 7.19 -1.31 0.11
C LEU A 78 7.82 -1.66 -1.25
N LEU A 79 8.82 -0.91 -1.71
CA LEU A 79 9.43 -1.09 -3.02
C LEU A 79 10.16 -2.43 -3.13
N ASP A 80 10.63 -2.99 -2.03
CA ASP A 80 11.35 -4.26 -2.02
C ASP A 80 10.41 -5.45 -2.27
N ILE A 81 9.11 -5.27 -2.02
CA ILE A 81 8.06 -6.28 -2.27
C ILE A 81 7.64 -6.25 -3.74
N VAL A 82 7.52 -5.06 -4.32
CA VAL A 82 7.03 -4.88 -5.70
C VAL A 82 8.11 -5.05 -6.77
N LYS A 83 9.35 -5.36 -6.37
CA LYS A 83 10.48 -5.69 -7.27
C LYS A 83 10.55 -7.18 -7.63
N PHE A 84 9.95 -8.08 -6.85
CA PHE A 84 10.01 -9.52 -7.13
C PHE A 84 9.00 -9.87 -8.23
N ARG A 85 9.49 -10.35 -9.38
CA ARG A 85 8.73 -11.17 -10.33
C ARG A 85 9.17 -12.62 -10.09
N PRO A 86 8.28 -13.55 -9.68
CA PRO A 86 8.61 -14.96 -9.84
C PRO A 86 8.78 -15.22 -11.35
N TYR A 87 9.88 -15.89 -11.69
CA TYR A 87 10.19 -16.34 -13.04
C TYR A 87 9.14 -17.33 -13.55
#